data_AF-A0A1V5PIB5-F1
#
_entry.id   AF-A0A1V5PIB5-F1
#
_cell.length_a   1.000
_cell.length_b   1.000
_cell.length_c   1.000
_cell.angle_alpha   90.00
_cell.angle_beta   90.00
_cell.angle_gamma   90.00
#
_symmetry.space_group_name_H-M   'P 1'
#
loop_
_entity.id
_entity.type
_entity.pdbx_description
1 polymer ?
#
loop_
_entity_poly.entity_id
_entity_poly.type
_entity_poly.pdbx_seq_one_letter_code
_entity_poly.pdbx_strand_id
1 'polypeptide(L)'
;MSEGADIIMPVAGPVGLGTAQAVQEAGNAWVVGVDTDWTISSPQYKDVMLTSVMKNIDVAVYDSIMKVATPGFAGFNGENYLGTLANNGVGLAPVAAGAVSADVLKAVEDIKSGIMRGDIDTGWAAYLASLN
;
A
#
# COMPACT_ATOMS: atom_id res chain seq x y z
N MET A 1 19.41 -14.43 2.73
CA MET A 1 19.26 -13.26 3.63
C MET A 1 20.61 -12.89 4.27
N SER A 2 21.55 -12.36 3.47
CA SER A 2 22.97 -12.20 3.88
C SER A 2 23.26 -10.96 4.71
N GLU A 3 22.54 -9.87 4.48
CA GLU A 3 22.81 -8.57 5.10
C GLU A 3 22.05 -8.33 6.41
N GLY A 4 21.37 -9.34 6.95
CA GLY A 4 20.71 -9.28 8.27
C GLY A 4 19.40 -8.49 8.33
N ALA A 5 18.81 -8.09 7.21
CA ALA A 5 17.47 -7.50 7.18
C ALA A 5 16.43 -8.49 7.76
N ASP A 6 15.50 -8.01 8.57
CA ASP A 6 14.45 -8.79 9.23
C ASP A 6 13.03 -8.43 8.72
N ILE A 7 12.91 -7.34 7.96
CA ILE A 7 11.69 -6.93 7.26
C ILE A 7 12.08 -6.47 5.84
N ILE A 8 11.38 -6.98 4.82
CA ILE A 8 11.63 -6.64 3.42
C ILE A 8 10.33 -6.20 2.74
N MET A 9 10.35 -5.05 2.06
CA MET A 9 9.24 -4.54 1.24
C MET A 9 9.62 -4.58 -0.25
N PRO A 10 9.35 -5.69 -0.96
CA PRO A 10 9.69 -5.79 -2.38
C PRO A 10 8.68 -5.01 -3.26
N VAL A 11 9.02 -3.76 -3.61
CA VAL A 11 8.21 -2.92 -4.52
C VAL A 11 8.46 -3.30 -5.99
N ALA A 12 8.12 -4.54 -6.34
CA ALA A 12 8.54 -5.15 -7.62
C ALA A 12 7.45 -5.99 -8.31
N GLY A 13 6.16 -5.80 -7.96
CA GLY A 13 5.07 -6.60 -8.50
C GLY A 13 5.34 -8.12 -8.40
N PRO A 14 5.09 -8.92 -9.45
CA PRO A 14 5.32 -10.37 -9.43
C PRO A 14 6.75 -10.80 -9.12
N VAL A 15 7.75 -9.97 -9.43
CA VAL A 15 9.16 -10.28 -9.11
C VAL A 15 9.36 -10.34 -7.59
N GLY A 16 8.58 -9.58 -6.82
CA GLY A 16 8.62 -9.58 -5.36
C GLY A 16 8.21 -10.91 -4.72
N LEU A 17 7.55 -11.82 -5.44
CA LEU A 17 7.23 -13.16 -4.93
C LEU A 17 8.48 -14.01 -4.71
N GLY A 18 9.57 -13.75 -5.45
CA GLY A 18 10.87 -14.37 -5.19
C GLY A 18 11.45 -13.96 -3.83
N THR A 19 11.20 -12.73 -3.39
CA THR A 19 11.54 -12.29 -2.02
C THR A 19 10.72 -13.06 -0.99
N ALA A 20 9.41 -13.19 -1.20
CA ALA A 20 8.55 -13.93 -0.28
C ALA A 20 8.94 -15.40 -0.15
N GLN A 21 9.27 -16.05 -1.26
CA GLN A 21 9.82 -17.41 -1.25
C GLN A 21 11.13 -17.48 -0.45
N ALA A 22 12.09 -16.59 -0.73
CA ALA A 22 13.39 -16.59 -0.05
C ALA A 22 13.26 -16.34 1.46
N VAL A 23 12.32 -15.48 1.87
CA VAL A 23 12.02 -15.23 3.29
C VAL A 23 11.36 -16.46 3.93
N GLN A 24 10.41 -17.10 3.26
CA GLN A 24 9.76 -18.33 3.73
C GLN A 24 10.77 -19.48 3.91
N GLU A 25 11.70 -19.65 2.96
CA GLU A 25 12.76 -20.66 3.06
C GLU A 25 13.76 -20.34 4.21
N ALA A 26 14.05 -19.07 4.46
CA ALA A 26 14.97 -18.65 5.50
C ALA A 26 14.35 -18.64 6.91
N GLY A 27 13.04 -18.37 7.02
CA GLY A 27 12.27 -18.41 8.26
C GLY A 27 12.66 -17.36 9.31
N ASN A 28 13.39 -16.31 8.93
CA ASN A 28 13.99 -15.34 9.86
C ASN A 28 13.63 -13.87 9.57
N ALA A 29 12.64 -13.62 8.72
CA ALA A 29 12.22 -12.27 8.36
C ALA A 29 10.73 -12.21 7.98
N TRP A 30 10.24 -10.99 7.83
CA TRP A 30 8.89 -10.68 7.36
C TRP A 30 8.91 -9.97 6.01
N VAL A 31 7.80 -10.09 5.29
CA VAL A 31 7.53 -9.36 4.03
C VAL A 31 6.44 -8.33 4.22
N VAL A 32 6.62 -7.15 3.64
CA VAL A 32 5.56 -6.16 3.41
C VAL A 32 5.21 -6.17 1.93
N GLY A 33 4.05 -6.73 1.58
CA GLY A 33 3.55 -6.78 0.20
C GLY A 33 3.20 -5.39 -0.35
N VAL A 34 2.93 -5.32 -1.65
CA VAL A 34 2.55 -4.07 -2.34
C VAL A 34 1.38 -4.28 -3.31
N ASP A 35 0.74 -3.18 -3.67
CA ASP A 35 -0.38 -3.06 -4.61
C ASP A 35 -1.70 -3.67 -4.10
N THR A 36 -1.68 -4.94 -3.69
CA THR A 36 -2.85 -5.67 -3.16
C THR A 36 -2.51 -6.42 -1.87
N ASP A 37 -3.51 -7.01 -1.22
CA ASP A 37 -3.33 -7.81 -0.01
C ASP A 37 -2.76 -9.18 -0.39
N TRP A 38 -1.46 -9.37 -0.15
CA TRP A 38 -0.79 -10.62 -0.51
C TRP A 38 -1.22 -11.80 0.36
N THR A 39 -1.85 -11.58 1.51
CA THR A 39 -2.46 -12.68 2.28
C THR A 39 -3.65 -13.30 1.54
N ILE A 40 -4.23 -12.57 0.58
CA ILE A 40 -5.33 -12.99 -0.29
C ILE A 40 -4.81 -13.37 -1.67
N SER A 41 -3.99 -12.53 -2.30
CA SER A 41 -3.52 -12.75 -3.68
C SER A 41 -2.36 -13.74 -3.80
N SER A 42 -1.66 -14.01 -2.69
CA SER A 42 -0.52 -14.93 -2.63
C SER A 42 -0.53 -15.71 -1.31
N PRO A 43 -1.62 -16.46 -1.04
CA PRO A 43 -1.88 -17.09 0.25
C PRO A 43 -0.82 -18.11 0.66
N GLN A 44 -0.04 -18.62 -0.30
CA GLN A 44 1.08 -19.52 -0.03
C GLN A 44 2.23 -18.88 0.76
N TYR A 45 2.31 -17.54 0.82
CA TYR A 45 3.32 -16.80 1.58
C TYR A 45 2.74 -16.08 2.80
N LYS A 46 1.50 -16.42 3.19
CA LYS A 46 0.78 -15.73 4.26
C LYS A 46 1.49 -15.80 5.62
N ASP A 47 2.20 -16.90 5.87
CA ASP A 47 2.95 -17.17 7.11
C ASP A 47 4.14 -16.22 7.33
N VAL A 48 4.69 -15.64 6.25
CA VAL A 48 5.78 -14.66 6.30
C VAL A 48 5.35 -13.23 5.98
N MET A 49 4.05 -12.99 5.81
CA MET A 49 3.51 -11.69 5.45
C MET A 49 3.19 -10.87 6.71
N LEU A 50 3.85 -9.72 6.88
CA LEU A 50 3.57 -8.79 7.98
C LEU A 50 2.32 -7.95 7.68
N THR A 51 2.22 -7.41 6.47
CA THR A 51 1.09 -6.59 5.97
C THR A 51 1.32 -6.33 4.47
N SER A 52 0.47 -5.55 3.82
CA SER A 52 0.68 -5.06 2.45
C SER A 52 0.33 -3.58 2.33
N VAL A 53 1.19 -2.80 1.67
CA VAL A 53 0.89 -1.42 1.29
C VAL A 53 0.00 -1.44 0.06
N MET A 54 -1.26 -1.10 0.26
CA MET A 54 -2.31 -1.20 -0.75
C MET A 54 -2.28 0.00 -1.68
N LYS A 55 -2.32 -0.28 -2.99
CA LYS A 55 -2.57 0.70 -4.04
C LYS A 55 -3.86 0.27 -4.74
N ASN A 56 -4.97 0.85 -4.32
CA ASN A 56 -6.30 0.44 -4.72
C ASN A 56 -6.63 0.95 -6.13
N ILE A 57 -5.99 0.34 -7.13
CA ILE A 57 -6.18 0.64 -8.55
C ILE A 57 -7.61 0.33 -8.98
N ASP A 58 -8.26 -0.65 -8.34
CA ASP A 58 -9.67 -0.94 -8.51
C ASP A 58 -10.57 0.28 -8.23
N VAL A 59 -10.32 1.01 -7.14
CA VAL A 59 -11.01 2.27 -6.81
C VAL A 59 -10.76 3.32 -7.90
N ALA A 60 -9.50 3.49 -8.31
CA ALA A 60 -9.14 4.46 -9.35
C ALA A 60 -9.84 4.18 -10.70
N VAL A 61 -9.90 2.92 -11.09
CA VAL A 61 -10.59 2.47 -12.32
C VAL A 61 -12.10 2.67 -12.19
N TYR A 62 -12.68 2.27 -11.06
CA TYR A 62 -14.11 2.44 -10.81
C TYR A 62 -14.52 3.92 -10.88
N ASP A 63 -13.83 4.79 -10.16
CA ASP A 63 -14.11 6.23 -10.12
C ASP A 63 -13.97 6.86 -11.52
N SER A 64 -12.95 6.44 -12.28
CA SER A 64 -12.74 6.92 -13.65
C SER A 64 -13.88 6.52 -14.58
N ILE A 65 -14.36 5.28 -14.48
CA ILE A 65 -15.51 4.79 -15.25
C ILE A 65 -16.79 5.55 -14.84
N MET A 66 -17.02 5.73 -13.54
CA MET A 66 -18.19 6.43 -13.03
C MET A 66 -18.23 7.91 -13.45
N LYS A 67 -17.07 8.58 -13.51
CA LYS A 67 -16.97 9.94 -14.07
C LYS A 67 -17.44 10.00 -15.51
N VAL A 68 -17.01 9.06 -16.35
CA VAL A 68 -17.41 8.99 -17.77
C VAL A 68 -18.89 8.65 -17.92
N ALA A 69 -19.40 7.75 -17.07
CA ALA A 69 -20.80 7.33 -17.12
C ALA A 69 -21.79 8.40 -16.60
N THR A 70 -21.31 9.41 -15.89
CA THR A 70 -22.14 10.48 -15.34
C THR A 70 -22.66 11.40 -16.46
N PRO A 71 -23.97 11.70 -16.53
CA PRO A 71 -24.51 12.63 -17.52
C PRO A 71 -23.83 14.00 -17.45
N GLY A 72 -23.43 14.52 -18.62
CA GLY A 72 -22.75 15.81 -18.71
C GLY A 72 -21.23 15.74 -18.53
N PHE A 73 -20.62 14.55 -18.59
CA PHE A 73 -19.17 14.41 -18.63
C PHE A 73 -18.56 15.23 -19.78
N ALA A 74 -17.74 16.22 -19.43
CA ALA A 74 -17.10 17.15 -20.35
C ALA A 74 -15.66 16.75 -20.73
N GLY A 75 -15.22 15.54 -20.34
CA GLY A 75 -13.83 15.11 -20.46
C GLY A 75 -13.06 15.22 -19.13
N PHE A 76 -11.86 14.63 -19.09
CA PHE A 76 -10.99 14.65 -17.91
C PHE A 76 -10.14 15.92 -17.77
N ASN A 77 -10.14 16.81 -18.77
CA ASN A 77 -9.40 18.08 -18.78
C ASN A 77 -7.89 17.97 -18.45
N GLY A 78 -7.28 16.79 -18.68
CA GLY A 78 -5.87 16.55 -18.37
C GLY A 78 -5.58 16.37 -16.88
N GLU A 79 -6.60 16.21 -16.03
CA GLU A 79 -6.42 15.99 -14.60
C GLU A 79 -5.92 14.57 -14.29
N ASN A 80 -4.94 14.47 -13.39
CA ASN A 80 -4.49 13.19 -12.85
C ASN A 80 -5.49 12.67 -11.81
N TYR A 81 -5.73 11.35 -11.80
CA TYR A 81 -6.35 10.72 -10.65
C TYR A 81 -5.37 10.70 -9.48
N LEU A 82 -5.81 11.17 -8.32
CA LEU A 82 -5.03 11.16 -7.09
C LEU A 82 -5.63 10.20 -6.07
N GLY A 83 -4.94 9.09 -5.84
CA GLY A 83 -5.26 8.16 -4.76
C GLY A 83 -4.70 8.64 -3.42
N THR A 84 -5.54 8.68 -2.39
CA THR A 84 -5.21 9.15 -1.04
C THR A 84 -5.75 8.17 0.00
N LEU A 85 -5.33 8.35 1.26
CA LEU A 85 -5.96 7.61 2.37
C LEU A 85 -7.42 8.02 2.58
N ALA A 86 -7.80 9.27 2.25
CA ALA A 86 -9.15 9.79 2.46
C ALA A 86 -10.17 9.24 1.44
N ASN A 87 -9.77 9.00 0.20
CA ASN A 87 -10.62 8.39 -0.83
C ASN A 87 -10.38 6.87 -0.99
N ASN A 88 -9.66 6.25 -0.05
CA ASN A 88 -9.27 4.84 -0.13
C ASN A 88 -8.51 4.46 -1.41
N GLY A 89 -7.84 5.40 -2.08
CA GLY A 89 -6.98 5.09 -3.24
C GLY A 89 -5.66 4.42 -2.86
N VAL A 90 -5.24 4.57 -1.60
CA VAL A 90 -4.13 3.83 -0.99
C VAL A 90 -4.52 3.39 0.42
N GLY A 91 -3.81 2.42 0.98
CA GLY A 91 -4.08 1.94 2.33
C GLY A 91 -3.06 0.94 2.83
N LEU A 92 -3.42 0.27 3.93
CA LEU A 92 -2.63 -0.80 4.53
C LEU A 92 -3.55 -2.00 4.78
N ALA A 93 -3.11 -3.18 4.38
CA ALA A 93 -3.80 -4.43 4.71
C ALA A 93 -3.69 -4.73 6.23
N PRO A 94 -4.51 -5.65 6.77
CA PRO A 94 -4.38 -6.05 8.17
C PRO A 94 -2.94 -6.49 8.50
N VAL A 95 -2.41 -6.01 9.63
CA VAL A 95 -1.12 -6.46 10.14
C VAL A 95 -1.27 -7.87 10.73
N ALA A 96 -0.27 -8.73 10.49
CA ALA A 96 -0.24 -10.09 11.03
C ALA A 96 -0.46 -10.10 12.54
N ALA A 97 -1.39 -10.95 12.98
CA ALA A 97 -1.81 -11.00 14.37
C ALA A 97 -0.63 -11.38 15.28
N GLY A 98 -0.38 -10.55 16.30
CA GLY A 98 0.72 -10.76 17.25
C GLY A 98 2.12 -10.46 16.71
N ALA A 99 2.26 -10.02 15.45
CA ALA A 99 3.56 -9.67 14.88
C ALA A 99 4.13 -8.34 15.43
N VAL A 100 3.26 -7.46 15.93
CA VAL A 100 3.63 -6.16 16.51
C VAL A 100 2.84 -5.90 17.79
N SER A 101 3.34 -4.98 18.64
CA SER A 101 2.64 -4.58 19.85
C SER A 101 1.39 -3.73 19.56
N ALA A 102 0.48 -3.64 20.54
CA ALA A 102 -0.68 -2.76 20.46
C ALA A 102 -0.28 -1.28 20.27
N ASP A 103 0.84 -0.85 20.86
CA ASP A 103 1.35 0.51 20.71
C ASP A 103 1.79 0.80 19.27
N VAL A 104 2.37 -0.18 18.57
CA VAL A 104 2.72 -0.05 17.15
C VAL A 104 1.47 0.07 16.29
N LEU A 105 0.45 -0.77 16.52
CA LEU A 105 -0.83 -0.67 15.80
C LEU A 105 -1.50 0.69 16.01
N LYS A 106 -1.48 1.19 17.25
CA LYS A 106 -1.99 2.51 17.57
C LYS A 106 -1.20 3.61 16.85
N ALA A 107 0.12 3.54 16.85
CA ALA A 107 0.97 4.51 16.16
C ALA A 107 0.69 4.54 14.65
N VAL A 108 0.45 3.39 14.02
CA VAL A 108 0.06 3.32 12.60
C VAL A 108 -1.25 4.07 12.34
N GLU A 109 -2.28 3.86 13.17
CA GLU A 109 -3.57 4.56 13.03
C GLU A 109 -3.47 6.07 13.33
N ASP A 110 -2.66 6.45 14.32
CA ASP A 110 -2.39 7.85 14.64
C ASP A 110 -1.67 8.55 13.47
N ILE A 111 -0.68 7.88 12.84
CA ILE A 111 0.01 8.38 11.64
C ILE A 111 -0.94 8.50 10.46
N LYS A 112 -1.74 7.46 10.19
CA LYS A 112 -2.74 7.47 9.12
C LYS A 112 -3.69 8.65 9.27
N SER A 113 -4.20 8.85 10.49
CA SER A 113 -5.09 9.96 10.82
C SER A 113 -4.39 11.32 10.71
N GLY A 114 -3.13 11.41 11.15
CA GLY A 114 -2.31 12.61 11.02
C GLY A 114 -2.06 13.01 9.56
N ILE A 115 -1.79 12.04 8.68
CA ILE A 115 -1.66 12.28 7.23
C ILE A 115 -2.99 12.78 6.66
N MET A 116 -4.12 12.16 7.03
CA MET A 116 -5.45 12.56 6.53
C MET A 116 -5.86 13.97 6.99
N ARG A 117 -5.43 14.40 8.17
CA ARG A 117 -5.66 15.77 8.67
C ARG A 117 -4.68 16.81 8.12
N GLY A 118 -3.56 16.36 7.53
CA GLY A 118 -2.47 17.22 7.09
C GLY A 118 -1.48 17.61 8.19
N ASP A 119 -1.58 17.00 9.38
CA ASP A 119 -0.62 17.20 10.48
C ASP A 119 0.74 16.55 10.18
N ILE A 120 0.74 15.52 9.34
CA ILE A 120 1.93 14.79 8.89
C ILE A 120 2.06 14.96 7.37
N ASP A 121 3.14 15.64 6.96
CA ASP A 121 3.52 15.76 5.56
C ASP A 121 4.42 14.60 5.14
N THR A 122 4.07 13.90 4.07
CA THR A 122 4.91 12.83 3.51
C THR A 122 5.81 13.33 2.37
N GLY A 123 5.71 14.61 2.00
CA GLY A 123 6.42 15.24 0.89
C GLY A 123 5.86 14.90 -0.51
N TRP A 124 4.83 14.05 -0.61
CA TRP A 124 4.31 13.60 -1.92
C TRP A 124 3.71 14.77 -2.73
N ALA A 125 3.04 15.72 -2.06
CA ALA A 125 2.43 16.86 -2.73
C ALA A 125 3.50 17.81 -3.29
N ALA A 126 4.57 18.06 -2.53
CA ALA A 126 5.71 18.84 -2.99
C ALA A 126 6.44 18.15 -4.15
N TYR A 127 6.64 16.83 -4.07
CA TYR A 127 7.20 16.05 -5.17
C TYR A 127 6.33 16.16 -6.43
N LEU A 128 5.01 15.98 -6.31
CA LEU A 128 4.10 16.07 -7.46
C LEU A 128 4.13 17.47 -8.09
N ALA A 129 4.18 18.53 -7.29
CA ALA A 129 4.31 19.90 -7.77
C ALA A 129 5.64 20.15 -8.51
N SER A 130 6.71 19.43 -8.16
CA SER A 130 8.02 19.54 -8.82
C SER A 130 8.10 18.88 -10.20
N LEU A 131 7.10 18.08 -10.57
CA LEU A 131 7.06 17.38 -11.87
C LEU A 131 6.44 18.21 -13.00
N ASN A 132 5.92 19.40 -12.69
CA ASN A 132 5.30 20.35 -13.63
C ASN A 132 6.17 21.61 -13.79
#